data_AF-A0A9R0ZRS5-F1
#
_entry.id   AF-A0A9R0ZRS5-F1
#
_cell.length_a   1.000
_cell.length_b   1.000
_cell.length_c   1.000
_cell.angle_alpha   90.00
_cell.angle_beta   90.00
_cell.angle_gamma   90.00
#
_symmetry.space_group_name_H-M   'P 1'
#
loop_
_entity.id
_entity.type
_entity.pdbx_description
1 polymer ?
#
loop_
_entity_poly.entity_id
_entity_poly.type
_entity_poly.pdbx_seq_one_letter_code
_entity_poly.pdbx_strand_id
1 'polypeptide(L)'
;MVLIISCKNACKNKWFQPSDYIDILRMADELSGSFCTNSSEPANDSTVLEIISTVMPRYYPKLKFDRLITSLEAKVGYDILMADFFIHRNLPKHEKICLVVVQKENLDVSSCIASPQHVSFLVNGKGVDKRTNVSMETGPQFPTDITKMLKYGANIVQAVGYFTANYIIAVAVVNNLMSFDAPKLGDYAQPVTTDLPDSDSDMLLEGPSRVSLKCPISFRRVQTPVKGRLCKHHQLHGY
;
A
#
# COMPACT_ATOMS: atom_id res chain seq x y z
N MET A 1 -14.10 -10.86 -20.59
CA MET A 1 -14.29 -10.40 -19.20
C MET A 1 -15.04 -9.07 -19.07
N VAL A 2 -14.62 -7.97 -19.72
CA VAL A 2 -15.29 -6.64 -19.59
C VAL A 2 -16.80 -6.69 -19.90
N LEU A 3 -17.19 -7.50 -20.89
CA LEU A 3 -18.59 -7.70 -21.28
C LEU A 3 -19.40 -8.42 -20.19
N ILE A 4 -18.84 -9.46 -19.57
CA ILE A 4 -19.44 -10.22 -18.46
C ILE A 4 -19.67 -9.31 -17.25
N ILE A 5 -18.70 -8.45 -16.95
CA ILE A 5 -18.77 -7.50 -15.83
C ILE A 5 -19.80 -6.40 -16.09
N SER A 6 -19.94 -5.98 -17.36
CA SER A 6 -20.99 -5.04 -17.76
C SER A 6 -22.39 -5.68 -17.59
N CYS A 7 -22.54 -6.96 -17.95
CA CYS A 7 -23.77 -7.72 -17.69
C CYS A 7 -24.07 -7.82 -16.18
N LYS A 8 -23.08 -8.20 -15.36
CA LYS A 8 -23.24 -8.24 -13.88
C LYS A 8 -23.67 -6.89 -13.31
N ASN A 9 -23.07 -5.79 -13.77
CA ASN A 9 -23.46 -4.45 -13.32
C ASN A 9 -24.85 -4.03 -13.81
N ALA A 10 -25.24 -4.37 -15.04
CA ALA A 10 -26.60 -4.14 -15.53
C ALA A 10 -27.63 -4.95 -14.71
N CYS A 11 -27.30 -6.19 -14.33
CA CYS A 11 -28.08 -7.01 -13.41
C CYS A 11 -28.26 -6.34 -12.04
N LYS A 12 -27.17 -5.89 -11.40
CA LYS A 12 -27.22 -5.19 -10.09
C LYS A 12 -28.02 -3.89 -10.13
N ASN A 13 -28.00 -3.18 -11.26
CA ASN A 13 -28.76 -1.94 -11.47
C ASN A 13 -30.22 -2.18 -11.92
N LYS A 14 -30.71 -3.42 -11.88
CA LYS A 14 -32.09 -3.80 -12.24
C LYS A 14 -32.47 -3.45 -13.69
N TRP A 15 -31.53 -3.58 -14.62
CA TRP A 15 -31.81 -3.36 -16.06
C TRP A 15 -32.60 -4.52 -16.67
N PHE A 16 -32.63 -5.68 -16.01
CA PHE A 16 -33.31 -6.88 -16.47
C PHE A 16 -34.50 -7.23 -15.57
N GLN A 17 -35.45 -7.97 -16.13
CA GLN A 17 -36.55 -8.54 -15.35
C GLN A 17 -35.99 -9.58 -14.37
N PRO A 18 -36.66 -9.84 -13.23
CA PRO A 18 -36.17 -10.77 -12.21
C PRO A 18 -35.90 -12.20 -12.72
N SER A 19 -36.64 -12.66 -13.73
CA SER A 19 -36.43 -13.96 -14.39
C SER A 19 -35.10 -14.00 -15.13
N ASP A 20 -34.83 -12.97 -15.95
CA ASP A 20 -33.67 -12.90 -16.82
C ASP A 20 -32.39 -12.57 -16.02
N TYR A 21 -32.56 -11.82 -14.92
CA TYR A 21 -31.48 -11.48 -13.99
C TYR A 21 -30.74 -12.72 -13.49
N ILE A 22 -31.47 -13.76 -13.07
CA ILE A 22 -30.87 -14.97 -12.48
C ILE A 22 -30.05 -15.73 -13.53
N ASP A 23 -30.61 -15.91 -14.72
CA ASP A 23 -29.94 -16.65 -15.79
C ASP A 23 -28.72 -15.89 -16.34
N ILE A 24 -28.83 -14.58 -16.54
CA ILE A 24 -27.71 -13.75 -16.99
C ILE A 24 -26.60 -13.73 -15.95
N LEU A 25 -26.94 -13.64 -14.66
CA LEU A 25 -25.95 -13.68 -13.58
C LEU A 25 -25.25 -15.04 -13.53
N ARG A 26 -25.99 -16.15 -13.63
CA ARG A 26 -25.44 -17.50 -13.67
C ARG A 26 -24.50 -17.72 -14.85
N MET A 27 -24.90 -17.33 -16.06
CA MET A 27 -24.03 -17.40 -17.24
C MET A 27 -22.77 -16.53 -17.08
N ALA A 28 -22.92 -15.35 -16.47
CA ALA A 28 -21.80 -14.48 -16.18
C ALA A 28 -20.83 -15.08 -15.14
N ASP A 29 -21.36 -15.75 -14.12
CA ASP A 29 -20.58 -16.46 -13.10
C ASP A 29 -19.82 -17.64 -13.70
N GLU A 30 -20.50 -18.51 -14.46
CA GLU A 30 -19.91 -19.67 -15.15
C GLU A 30 -18.78 -19.24 -16.09
N LEU A 31 -19.02 -18.22 -16.92
CA LEU A 31 -17.98 -17.69 -17.80
C LEU A 31 -16.84 -17.09 -16.98
N SER A 32 -17.11 -16.38 -15.89
CA SER A 32 -16.04 -15.79 -15.07
C SER A 32 -15.16 -16.83 -14.37
N GLY A 33 -15.74 -17.92 -13.87
CA GLY A 33 -14.99 -19.02 -13.23
C GLY A 33 -14.11 -19.82 -14.20
N SER A 34 -14.35 -19.71 -15.50
CA SER A 34 -13.46 -20.31 -16.52
C SER A 34 -12.18 -19.50 -16.76
N PHE A 35 -12.19 -18.19 -16.45
CA PHE A 35 -11.07 -17.27 -16.71
C PHE A 35 -10.34 -16.82 -15.43
N CYS A 36 -11.04 -16.81 -14.30
CA CYS A 36 -10.52 -16.48 -12.98
C CYS A 36 -10.64 -17.70 -12.08
N THR A 37 -9.74 -17.84 -11.11
CA THR A 37 -9.98 -18.70 -9.96
C THR A 37 -11.34 -18.32 -9.35
N ASN A 38 -12.17 -19.33 -9.04
CA ASN A 38 -13.47 -19.12 -8.40
C ASN A 38 -13.30 -18.14 -7.27
N SER A 39 -14.09 -17.05 -7.29
CA SER A 39 -13.96 -15.91 -6.39
C SER A 39 -13.54 -16.40 -5.02
N SER A 40 -12.30 -16.11 -4.61
CA SER A 40 -11.97 -16.07 -3.19
C SER A 40 -13.11 -15.29 -2.54
N GLU A 41 -13.71 -15.82 -1.48
CA GLU A 41 -14.78 -15.14 -0.74
C GLU A 41 -14.44 -13.65 -0.65
N PRO A 42 -15.41 -12.74 -0.92
CA PRO A 42 -15.15 -11.32 -0.87
C PRO A 42 -14.43 -11.03 0.45
N ALA A 43 -13.25 -10.44 0.36
CA ALA A 43 -12.41 -10.19 1.52
C ALA A 43 -13.30 -9.54 2.59
N ASN A 44 -13.29 -10.06 3.81
CA ASN A 44 -14.15 -9.52 4.86
C ASN A 44 -13.79 -8.04 5.07
N ASP A 45 -14.68 -7.15 4.64
CA ASP A 45 -14.44 -5.71 4.67
C ASP A 45 -14.03 -5.23 6.07
N SER A 46 -14.54 -5.85 7.14
CA SER A 46 -14.14 -5.49 8.51
C SER A 46 -12.66 -5.77 8.77
N THR A 47 -12.16 -6.93 8.34
CA THR A 47 -10.76 -7.35 8.50
C THR A 47 -9.84 -6.53 7.61
N VAL A 48 -10.27 -6.22 6.38
CA VAL A 48 -9.53 -5.35 5.46
C VAL A 48 -9.38 -3.95 6.04
N LEU A 49 -10.47 -3.39 6.57
CA LEU A 49 -10.47 -2.07 7.19
C LEU A 49 -9.57 -2.02 8.43
N GLU A 50 -9.59 -3.06 9.27
CA GLU A 50 -8.72 -3.18 10.45
C GLU A 50 -7.23 -3.16 10.07
N ILE A 51 -6.86 -3.94 9.05
CA ILE A 51 -5.47 -4.03 8.59
C ILE A 51 -5.01 -2.71 7.97
N ILE A 52 -5.83 -2.10 7.09
CA ILE A 52 -5.49 -0.82 6.47
C ILE A 52 -5.41 0.29 7.53
N SER A 53 -6.31 0.29 8.51
CA SER A 53 -6.30 1.27 9.61
C SER A 53 -5.07 1.12 10.51
N THR A 54 -4.49 -0.07 10.60
CA THR A 54 -3.24 -0.33 11.33
C THR A 54 -2.01 0.10 10.53
N VAL A 55 -1.98 -0.21 9.22
CA VAL A 55 -0.82 0.01 8.35
C VAL A 55 -0.69 1.47 7.92
N MET A 56 -1.78 2.14 7.58
CA MET A 56 -1.77 3.50 7.05
C MET A 56 -1.09 4.53 7.96
N PRO A 57 -1.48 4.69 9.24
CA PRO A 57 -0.84 5.67 10.12
C PRO A 57 0.61 5.31 10.45
N ARG A 58 0.95 4.02 10.45
CA ARG A 58 2.29 3.53 10.79
C ARG A 58 3.31 3.81 9.69
N TYR A 59 2.97 3.50 8.44
CA TYR A 59 3.91 3.56 7.32
C TYR A 59 3.69 4.75 6.39
N TYR A 60 2.50 5.37 6.43
CA TYR A 60 2.15 6.52 5.58
C TYR A 60 1.62 7.69 6.42
N PRO A 61 2.42 8.26 7.33
CA PRO A 61 1.94 9.26 8.29
C PRO A 61 1.42 10.56 7.66
N LYS A 62 1.69 10.80 6.37
CA LYS A 62 1.18 11.96 5.60
C LYS A 62 -0.12 11.66 4.83
N LEU A 63 -0.59 10.42 4.85
CA LEU A 63 -1.77 9.96 4.13
C LEU A 63 -2.86 9.60 5.14
N LYS A 64 -4.09 10.02 4.84
CA LYS A 64 -5.29 9.64 5.57
C LYS A 64 -6.11 8.69 4.72
N PHE A 65 -6.35 7.49 5.23
CA PHE A 65 -7.37 6.59 4.70
C PHE A 65 -8.75 7.19 4.95
N ASP A 66 -9.57 7.26 3.89
CA ASP A 66 -10.90 7.87 3.96
C ASP A 66 -12.00 6.81 3.81
N ARG A 67 -12.03 6.09 2.68
CA ARG A 67 -12.97 4.98 2.47
C ARG A 67 -12.40 3.88 1.58
N LEU A 68 -12.88 2.65 1.82
CA LEU A 68 -12.67 1.50 0.95
C LEU A 68 -13.66 1.55 -0.22
N ILE A 69 -13.19 1.26 -1.45
CA ILE A 69 -14.04 1.14 -2.64
C ILE A 69 -14.26 -0.34 -2.98
N THR A 70 -13.17 -1.12 -3.01
CA THR A 70 -13.21 -2.57 -3.20
C THR A 70 -11.92 -3.19 -2.67
N SER A 71 -11.95 -4.48 -2.37
CA SER A 71 -10.76 -5.25 -2.01
C SER A 71 -10.77 -6.67 -2.56
N LEU A 72 -9.58 -7.25 -2.63
CA LEU A 72 -9.29 -8.62 -2.98
C LEU A 72 -8.34 -9.19 -1.93
N GLU A 73 -8.53 -10.45 -1.57
CA GLU A 73 -7.59 -11.20 -0.73
C GLU A 73 -6.90 -12.25 -1.58
N ALA A 74 -5.58 -12.19 -1.64
CA ALA A 74 -4.76 -13.18 -2.31
C ALA A 74 -4.21 -14.17 -1.31
N LYS A 75 -4.29 -15.46 -1.64
CA LYS A 75 -3.59 -16.51 -0.90
C LYS A 75 -2.24 -16.82 -1.54
N VAL A 76 -1.37 -17.48 -0.79
CA VAL A 76 -0.09 -18.00 -1.31
C VAL A 76 -0.35 -18.90 -2.52
N GLY A 77 0.39 -18.67 -3.61
CA GLY A 77 0.29 -19.46 -4.84
C GLY A 77 0.11 -18.60 -6.10
N TYR A 78 -0.04 -19.27 -7.23
CA TYR A 78 -0.39 -18.58 -8.49
C TYR A 78 -1.89 -18.31 -8.51
N ASP A 79 -2.27 -17.06 -8.72
CA ASP A 79 -3.67 -16.66 -8.70
C ASP A 79 -3.98 -15.56 -9.75
N ILE A 80 -5.24 -15.51 -10.18
CA ILE A 80 -5.79 -14.51 -11.11
C ILE A 80 -7.02 -13.90 -10.46
N LEU A 81 -6.78 -12.85 -9.68
CA LEU A 81 -7.80 -12.15 -8.91
C LEU A 81 -8.37 -10.99 -9.71
N MET A 82 -9.68 -10.78 -9.58
CA MET A 82 -10.37 -9.69 -10.24
C MET A 82 -11.56 -9.21 -9.39
N ALA A 83 -11.67 -7.90 -9.23
CA ALA A 83 -12.85 -7.26 -8.66
C ALA A 83 -13.31 -6.13 -9.58
N ASP A 84 -14.63 -6.04 -9.78
CA ASP A 84 -15.26 -4.90 -10.40
C ASP A 84 -15.75 -3.91 -9.34
N PHE A 85 -15.66 -2.62 -9.65
CA PHE A 85 -16.13 -1.55 -8.77
C PHE A 85 -16.67 -0.38 -9.58
N PHE A 86 -17.56 0.39 -8.96
CA PHE A 86 -18.26 1.48 -9.63
C PHE A 86 -17.77 2.85 -9.12
N ILE A 87 -17.42 3.73 -10.05
CA ILE A 87 -17.06 5.13 -9.74
C ILE A 87 -18.18 6.06 -10.19
N HIS A 88 -18.81 6.71 -9.22
CA HIS A 88 -19.87 7.70 -9.47
C HIS A 88 -19.29 9.00 -10.05
N ARG A 89 -20.12 9.72 -10.82
CA ARG A 89 -19.74 10.99 -11.47
C ARG A 89 -19.47 12.15 -10.49
N ASN A 90 -19.91 12.02 -9.23
CA ASN A 90 -19.84 13.08 -8.21
C ASN A 90 -18.60 12.98 -7.32
N LEU A 91 -17.50 12.39 -7.78
CA LEU A 91 -16.28 12.31 -6.98
C LEU A 91 -15.64 13.71 -6.85
N PRO A 92 -15.34 14.19 -5.63
CA PRO A 92 -14.62 15.44 -5.43
C PRO A 92 -13.27 15.42 -6.15
N LYS A 93 -12.92 16.53 -6.83
CA LYS A 93 -11.68 16.65 -7.63
C LYS A 93 -10.37 16.46 -6.84
N HIS A 94 -10.44 16.52 -5.51
CA HIS A 94 -9.28 16.42 -4.62
C HIS A 94 -9.07 15.01 -4.04
N GLU A 95 -10.05 14.12 -4.19
CA GLU A 95 -9.92 12.73 -3.74
C GLU A 95 -8.94 11.99 -4.67
N LYS A 96 -7.92 11.35 -4.09
CA LYS A 96 -7.09 10.41 -4.83
C LYS A 96 -7.58 9.01 -4.57
N ILE A 97 -7.84 8.28 -5.63
CA ILE A 97 -8.12 6.85 -5.55
C ILE A 97 -6.80 6.11 -5.76
N CYS A 98 -6.40 5.35 -4.76
CA CYS A 98 -5.12 4.66 -4.73
C CYS A 98 -5.30 3.14 -4.65
N LEU A 99 -4.36 2.42 -5.27
CA LEU A 99 -4.12 1.02 -5.04
C LEU A 99 -3.24 0.85 -3.80
N VAL A 100 -3.74 0.12 -2.80
CA VAL A 100 -3.06 -0.22 -1.56
C VAL A 100 -2.83 -1.73 -1.57
N VAL A 101 -1.59 -2.16 -1.37
CA VAL A 101 -1.21 -3.57 -1.30
C VAL A 101 -0.52 -3.80 0.03
N VAL A 102 -1.01 -4.76 0.80
CA VAL A 102 -0.52 -5.09 2.14
C VAL A 102 -0.36 -6.59 2.25
N GLN A 103 0.81 -7.06 2.65
CA GLN A 103 1.00 -8.43 3.08
C GLN A 103 0.36 -8.61 4.47
N LYS A 104 -0.51 -9.61 4.61
CA LYS A 104 -1.31 -9.86 5.81
C LYS A 104 -0.44 -10.30 6.99
N GLU A 105 0.66 -11.00 6.69
CA GLU A 105 1.64 -11.41 7.70
C GLU A 105 2.57 -10.27 8.09
N ASN A 106 2.93 -10.20 9.37
CA ASN A 106 3.97 -9.31 9.90
C ASN A 106 3.72 -7.81 9.64
N LEU A 107 2.54 -7.31 10.04
CA LEU A 107 2.20 -5.88 9.97
C LEU A 107 3.19 -4.97 10.70
N ASP A 108 4.02 -5.53 11.59
CA ASP A 108 5.05 -4.83 12.34
C ASP A 108 6.32 -4.48 11.55
N VAL A 109 6.55 -5.14 10.41
CA VAL A 109 7.75 -4.97 9.60
C VAL A 109 7.39 -4.24 8.31
N SER A 110 8.26 -3.34 7.85
CA SER A 110 8.04 -2.57 6.62
C SER A 110 7.91 -3.41 5.35
N SER A 111 8.32 -4.69 5.38
CA SER A 111 8.05 -5.63 4.30
C SER A 111 6.56 -5.85 4.05
N CYS A 112 5.69 -5.55 5.03
CA CYS A 112 4.25 -5.72 4.86
C CYS A 112 3.63 -4.79 3.82
N ILE A 113 4.33 -3.73 3.42
CA ILE A 113 3.92 -2.82 2.34
C ILE A 113 4.76 -2.99 1.07
N ALA A 114 5.58 -4.03 1.01
CA ALA A 114 6.28 -4.38 -0.20
C ALA A 114 5.32 -5.01 -1.21
N SER A 115 5.48 -4.66 -2.48
CA SER A 115 4.71 -5.28 -3.54
C SER A 115 5.17 -6.74 -3.75
N PRO A 116 4.28 -7.67 -4.12
CA PRO A 116 4.65 -9.05 -4.48
C PRO A 116 5.45 -9.11 -5.78
N GLN A 117 6.59 -9.82 -5.78
CA GLN A 117 7.62 -9.77 -6.85
C GLN A 117 7.19 -10.36 -8.19
N HIS A 118 6.26 -11.32 -8.16
CA HIS A 118 5.84 -12.07 -9.36
C HIS A 118 4.38 -11.79 -9.74
N VAL A 119 3.86 -10.63 -9.36
CA VAL A 119 2.46 -10.25 -9.58
C VAL A 119 2.38 -8.94 -10.35
N SER A 120 1.45 -8.90 -11.31
CA SER A 120 1.11 -7.70 -12.06
C SER A 120 -0.27 -7.20 -11.69
N PHE A 121 -0.34 -5.94 -11.29
CA PHE A 121 -1.59 -5.23 -11.00
C PHE A 121 -2.04 -4.47 -12.24
N LEU A 122 -3.30 -4.66 -12.63
CA LEU A 122 -3.91 -3.97 -13.76
C LEU A 122 -5.19 -3.27 -13.34
N VAL A 123 -5.43 -2.09 -13.92
CA VAL A 123 -6.69 -1.36 -13.80
C VAL A 123 -7.23 -1.14 -15.21
N ASN A 124 -8.44 -1.62 -15.47
CA ASN A 124 -9.08 -1.56 -16.79
C ASN A 124 -8.18 -2.14 -17.91
N GLY A 125 -7.45 -3.22 -17.60
CA GLY A 125 -6.52 -3.88 -18.51
C GLY A 125 -5.18 -3.15 -18.74
N LYS A 126 -4.95 -2.02 -18.08
CA LYS A 126 -3.67 -1.28 -18.13
C LYS A 126 -2.83 -1.58 -16.89
N GLY A 127 -1.55 -1.88 -17.08
CA GLY A 127 -0.63 -2.11 -15.98
C GLY A 127 -0.51 -0.87 -15.10
N VAL A 128 -0.56 -1.06 -13.78
CA VAL A 128 -0.35 0.02 -12.81
C VAL A 128 1.15 0.31 -12.73
N ASP A 129 1.50 1.60 -12.73
CA ASP A 129 2.90 2.04 -12.71
C ASP A 129 3.66 1.44 -11.52
N LYS A 130 4.86 0.88 -11.78
CA LYS A 130 5.74 0.23 -10.81
C LYS A 130 5.16 -0.96 -10.04
N ARG A 131 4.00 -1.45 -10.49
CA ARG A 131 3.23 -2.54 -9.88
C ARG A 131 3.04 -3.69 -10.89
N THR A 132 3.95 -3.85 -11.83
CA THR A 132 3.96 -4.97 -12.80
C THR A 132 5.27 -5.72 -12.75
N ASN A 133 5.23 -7.01 -13.07
CA ASN A 133 6.40 -7.91 -13.10
C ASN A 133 7.58 -7.43 -13.96
N VAL A 134 7.38 -6.46 -14.86
CA VAL A 134 8.42 -5.89 -15.74
C VAL A 134 8.99 -4.55 -15.26
N SER A 135 8.32 -3.84 -14.35
CA SER A 135 8.69 -2.46 -13.96
C SER A 135 8.70 -2.21 -12.46
N MET A 136 8.74 -3.29 -11.68
CA MET A 136 8.52 -3.25 -10.24
C MET A 136 9.66 -2.61 -9.45
N GLU A 137 9.31 -1.81 -8.44
CA GLU A 137 10.27 -1.35 -7.42
C GLU A 137 10.43 -2.39 -6.29
N THR A 138 11.65 -2.58 -5.81
CA THR A 138 11.92 -3.45 -4.67
C THR A 138 11.71 -2.72 -3.34
N GLY A 139 11.18 -3.44 -2.35
CA GLY A 139 10.98 -2.93 -1.00
C GLY A 139 9.61 -2.26 -0.76
N PRO A 140 9.48 -1.51 0.34
CA PRO A 140 8.25 -0.81 0.72
C PRO A 140 7.78 0.17 -0.36
N GLN A 141 6.52 0.10 -0.78
CA GLN A 141 5.98 0.97 -1.82
C GLN A 141 4.77 1.78 -1.33
N PHE A 142 4.73 3.07 -1.66
CA PHE A 142 3.58 3.94 -1.38
C PHE A 142 2.30 3.47 -2.09
N PRO A 143 1.11 3.79 -1.56
CA PRO A 143 -0.14 3.63 -2.30
C PRO A 143 -0.05 4.30 -3.67
N THR A 144 -0.40 3.57 -4.73
CA THR A 144 -0.23 4.04 -6.10
C THR A 144 -1.49 4.77 -6.54
N ASP A 145 -1.38 6.04 -6.94
CA ASP A 145 -2.50 6.82 -7.47
C ASP A 145 -2.96 6.26 -8.82
N ILE A 146 -4.16 5.67 -8.85
CA ILE A 146 -4.77 5.10 -10.05
C ILE A 146 -5.89 5.98 -10.61
N THR A 147 -6.12 7.18 -10.05
CA THR A 147 -7.26 8.05 -10.39
C THR A 147 -7.36 8.31 -11.90
N LYS A 148 -6.23 8.52 -12.57
CA LYS A 148 -6.17 8.78 -14.02
C LYS A 148 -6.46 7.55 -14.90
N MET A 149 -6.47 6.35 -14.31
CA MET A 149 -6.77 5.08 -15.01
C MET A 149 -8.26 4.72 -14.97
N LEU A 150 -9.03 5.43 -14.12
CA LEU A 150 -10.44 5.15 -13.87
C LEU A 150 -11.35 5.84 -14.88
N LYS A 151 -12.47 5.19 -15.14
CA LYS A 151 -13.58 5.72 -15.94
C LYS A 151 -14.78 5.93 -15.02
N TYR A 152 -15.69 6.83 -15.39
CA TYR A 152 -16.99 6.88 -14.73
C TYR A 152 -17.78 5.61 -15.04
N GLY A 153 -18.37 5.02 -14.01
CA GLY A 153 -19.08 3.76 -14.10
C GLY A 153 -18.23 2.55 -13.69
N ALA A 154 -18.42 1.44 -14.39
CA ALA A 154 -17.75 0.18 -14.07
C ALA A 154 -16.24 0.23 -14.40
N ASN A 155 -15.44 -0.12 -13.40
CA ASN A 155 -14.00 -0.31 -13.49
C ASN A 155 -13.64 -1.69 -12.96
N ILE A 156 -12.45 -2.16 -13.33
CA ILE A 156 -11.97 -3.48 -12.95
C ILE A 156 -10.54 -3.34 -12.45
N VAL A 157 -10.25 -3.94 -11.30
CA VAL A 157 -8.89 -4.17 -10.80
C VAL A 157 -8.57 -5.65 -10.92
N GLN A 158 -7.36 -5.96 -11.37
CA GLN A 158 -6.87 -7.32 -11.56
C GLN A 158 -5.50 -7.47 -10.91
N ALA A 159 -5.25 -8.62 -10.31
CA ALA A 159 -3.93 -9.00 -9.82
C ALA A 159 -3.61 -10.40 -10.34
N VAL A 160 -2.52 -10.53 -11.08
CA VAL A 160 -2.19 -11.75 -11.83
C VAL A 160 -0.76 -12.14 -11.54
N GLY A 161 -0.55 -13.35 -11.04
CA GLY A 161 0.79 -13.91 -10.88
C GLY A 161 0.96 -14.76 -9.62
N TYR A 162 2.21 -14.92 -9.19
CA TYR A 162 2.56 -15.76 -8.05
C TYR A 162 2.72 -14.93 -6.77
N PHE A 163 1.81 -15.15 -5.82
CA PHE A 163 1.82 -14.54 -4.50
C PHE A 163 2.66 -15.37 -3.53
N THR A 164 3.70 -14.75 -2.99
CA THR A 164 4.64 -15.38 -2.04
C THR A 164 4.13 -15.43 -0.60
N ALA A 165 3.01 -14.77 -0.32
CA ALA A 165 2.42 -14.56 1.00
C ALA A 165 0.92 -14.27 0.83
N ASN A 166 0.15 -14.10 1.92
CA ASN A 166 -1.23 -13.64 1.78
C ASN A 166 -1.25 -12.12 1.68
N TYR A 167 -1.99 -11.58 0.72
CA TYR A 167 -2.05 -10.13 0.48
C TYR A 167 -3.48 -9.63 0.51
N ILE A 168 -3.63 -8.40 1.01
CA ILE A 168 -4.81 -7.58 0.84
C ILE A 168 -4.49 -6.55 -0.24
N ILE A 169 -5.33 -6.53 -1.26
CA ILE A 169 -5.24 -5.61 -2.38
C ILE A 169 -6.51 -4.77 -2.34
N ALA A 170 -6.38 -3.50 -2.02
CA ALA A 170 -7.50 -2.60 -1.82
C ALA A 170 -7.43 -1.42 -2.79
N VAL A 171 -8.57 -1.04 -3.33
CA VAL A 171 -8.78 0.24 -3.98
C VAL A 171 -9.49 1.13 -2.96
N ALA A 172 -8.86 2.25 -2.61
CA ALA A 172 -9.33 3.12 -1.55
C ALA A 172 -9.17 4.60 -1.89
N VAL A 173 -10.00 5.43 -1.29
CA VAL A 173 -9.81 6.89 -1.29
C VAL A 173 -8.80 7.23 -0.21
N VAL A 174 -7.72 7.89 -0.62
CA VAL A 174 -6.63 8.31 0.24
C VAL A 174 -6.39 9.80 0.04
N ASN A 175 -6.44 10.56 1.12
CA ASN A 175 -6.26 12.00 1.10
C ASN A 175 -4.92 12.39 1.73
N ASN A 176 -4.32 13.47 1.25
CA ASN A 176 -3.15 14.04 1.92
C ASN A 176 -3.60 14.75 3.21
N LEU A 177 -2.88 14.52 4.30
CA LEU A 177 -3.01 15.37 5.49
C LEU A 177 -2.41 16.74 5.18
N MET A 178 -3.27 17.76 5.09
CA MET A 178 -2.86 19.15 4.81
C MET A 178 -2.02 19.75 5.94
N SER A 179 -2.21 19.27 7.18
CA SER A 179 -1.44 19.64 8.36
C SER A 179 -0.81 18.39 8.94
N PHE A 180 0.50 18.25 8.76
CA PHE A 180 1.29 17.36 9.60
C PHE A 180 1.94 18.23 10.65
N ASP A 181 1.43 18.19 11.88
CA ASP A 181 2.18 18.75 13.00
C ASP A 181 3.46 17.92 13.08
N ALA A 182 4.59 18.59 12.85
CA ALA A 182 5.91 18.01 13.03
C ALA A 182 5.90 17.24 14.36
N PRO A 183 6.18 15.91 14.39
CA PRO A 183 6.19 15.16 15.62
C PRO A 183 7.05 15.90 16.62
N LYS A 184 6.46 16.19 17.79
CA LYS A 184 7.09 16.98 18.84
C LYS A 184 8.48 16.39 19.08
N LEU A 185 9.50 17.20 18.81
CA LEU A 185 10.88 16.83 19.09
C LEU A 185 10.97 16.63 20.60
N GLY A 186 11.44 15.46 21.00
CA GLY A 186 11.77 15.22 22.40
C GLY A 186 12.95 16.09 22.82
N ASP A 187 13.10 16.27 24.13
CA ASP A 187 14.26 16.95 24.69
C ASP A 187 15.57 16.26 24.28
N TYR A 188 16.64 17.04 24.20
CA TYR A 188 17.97 16.53 23.90
C TYR A 188 18.33 15.42 24.90
N ALA A 189 18.44 14.20 24.41
CA ALA A 189 19.00 13.08 25.16
C ALA A 189 20.51 13.03 24.91
N GLN A 190 21.30 13.07 25.98
CA GLN A 190 22.72 12.76 25.86
C GLN A 190 22.87 11.35 25.23
N PRO A 191 23.84 11.15 24.32
CA PRO A 191 24.18 9.81 23.86
C PRO A 191 24.44 8.93 25.07
N VAL A 192 23.98 7.67 25.02
CA VAL A 192 24.42 6.68 26.01
C VAL A 192 25.94 6.60 25.87
N THR A 193 26.66 7.20 26.81
CA THR A 193 28.08 6.94 26.99
C THR A 193 28.17 5.43 27.19
N THR A 194 28.83 4.74 26.27
CA THR A 194 29.24 3.36 26.56
C THR A 194 30.00 3.43 27.87
N ASP A 195 29.50 2.77 28.90
CA ASP A 195 30.22 2.55 30.14
C ASP A 195 31.65 2.16 29.79
N LEU A 196 32.61 2.72 30.55
CA LEU A 196 34.03 2.47 30.36
C LEU A 196 34.25 0.98 30.05
N PRO A 197 34.97 0.62 28.97
CA PRO A 197 35.33 -0.77 28.77
C PRO A 197 36.08 -1.23 30.02
N ASP A 198 35.67 -2.40 30.55
CA ASP A 198 36.38 -3.09 31.61
C ASP A 198 37.89 -3.04 31.33
N SER A 199 38.62 -2.82 32.42
CA SER A 199 40.00 -2.32 32.54
C SER A 199 41.12 -3.13 31.85
N ASP A 200 40.87 -3.86 30.75
CA ASP A 200 41.88 -4.67 30.03
C ASP A 200 41.83 -4.53 28.49
N SER A 201 41.12 -3.53 27.96
CA SER A 201 41.28 -3.16 26.54
C SER A 201 42.34 -2.07 26.45
N ASP A 202 43.50 -2.41 25.88
CA ASP A 202 44.60 -1.50 25.58
C ASP A 202 44.10 -0.10 25.21
N MET A 203 44.63 0.89 25.92
CA MET A 203 44.34 2.32 25.86
C MET A 203 44.45 2.90 24.43
N LEU A 204 43.46 2.60 23.57
CA LEU A 204 43.19 3.37 22.37
C LEU A 204 42.61 4.70 22.84
N LEU A 205 43.50 5.66 23.11
CA LEU A 205 43.14 7.06 23.24
C LEU A 205 42.35 7.45 21.99
N GLU A 206 41.03 7.54 22.12
CA GLU A 206 40.16 7.98 21.05
C GLU A 206 40.60 9.40 20.65
N GLY A 207 41.29 9.49 19.50
CA GLY A 207 41.79 10.74 18.97
C GLY A 207 40.66 11.70 18.63
N PRO A 208 40.96 12.97 18.31
CA PRO A 208 39.94 13.96 17.99
C PRO A 208 39.04 13.50 16.83
N SER A 209 37.77 13.23 17.14
CA SER A 209 36.74 12.84 16.16
C SER A 209 36.16 14.06 15.46
N ARG A 210 35.98 13.98 14.14
CA ARG A 210 35.38 15.05 13.31
C ARG A 210 34.00 14.61 12.84
N VAL A 211 32.97 15.42 13.13
CA VAL A 211 31.60 15.18 12.68
C VAL A 211 31.20 16.21 11.62
N SER A 212 30.50 15.76 10.57
CA SER A 212 30.02 16.65 9.52
C SER A 212 28.78 17.43 9.96
N LEU A 213 28.81 18.75 9.78
CA LEU A 213 27.64 19.62 9.96
C LEU A 213 26.71 19.65 8.74
N LYS A 214 26.99 18.84 7.71
CA LYS A 214 26.13 18.68 6.54
C LYS A 214 25.19 17.50 6.73
N CYS A 215 23.92 17.69 6.37
CA CYS A 215 22.95 16.61 6.30
C CYS A 215 23.38 15.66 5.19
N PRO A 216 23.51 14.36 5.44
CA PRO A 216 23.92 13.42 4.39
C PRO A 216 22.79 13.14 3.38
N ILE A 217 21.56 13.59 3.62
CA ILE A 217 20.43 13.46 2.68
C ILE A 217 20.42 14.64 1.69
N SER A 218 20.51 15.86 2.19
CA SER A 218 20.41 17.07 1.36
C SER A 218 21.77 17.65 0.96
N PHE A 219 22.87 17.15 1.53
CA PHE A 219 24.25 17.67 1.42
C PHE A 219 24.41 19.16 1.82
N ARG A 220 23.38 19.75 2.43
CA ARG A 220 23.36 21.13 2.92
C ARG A 220 23.62 21.18 4.42
N ARG A 221 23.95 22.37 4.95
CA ARG A 221 24.13 22.58 6.39
C ARG A 221 22.86 22.18 7.15
N VAL A 222 23.00 21.35 8.18
CA VAL A 222 21.90 20.95 9.05
C VAL A 222 21.37 22.18 9.79
N GLN A 223 20.05 22.42 9.72
CA GLN A 223 19.38 23.47 10.50
C GLN A 223 18.86 22.91 11.82
N THR A 224 18.13 21.78 11.75
CA THR A 224 17.58 21.08 12.91
C THR A 224 18.22 19.69 13.01
N PRO A 225 19.23 19.49 13.86
CA PRO A 225 19.98 18.24 13.93
C PRO A 225 19.19 17.17 14.70
N VAL A 226 18.88 16.07 14.04
CA VAL A 226 18.09 14.97 14.61
C VAL A 226 18.69 13.60 14.30
N LYS A 227 18.39 12.64 15.19
CA LYS A 227 18.61 11.20 15.00
C LYS A 227 17.60 10.40 15.80
N GLY A 228 17.45 9.11 15.47
CA GLY A 228 16.66 8.20 16.30
C GLY A 228 17.28 8.02 17.68
N ARG A 229 16.46 7.87 18.73
CA ARG A 229 16.94 7.67 20.11
C ARG A 229 17.86 6.45 20.26
N LEU A 230 17.69 5.44 19.41
CA LEU A 230 18.49 4.21 19.41
C LEU A 230 19.75 4.28 18.54
N CYS A 231 19.99 5.39 17.83
CA CYS A 231 21.16 5.55 16.97
C CYS A 231 22.45 5.72 17.80
N LYS A 232 23.33 4.71 17.72
CA LYS A 232 24.63 4.65 18.42
C LYS A 232 25.78 5.38 17.71
N HIS A 233 25.48 6.28 16.76
CA HIS A 233 26.49 7.06 16.04
C HIS A 233 26.38 8.57 16.32
N HIS A 234 27.46 9.30 16.07
CA HIS A 234 27.53 10.76 16.24
C HIS A 234 26.92 11.55 15.07
N GLN A 235 26.87 10.99 13.86
CA GLN A 235 26.33 11.70 12.69
C GLN A 235 24.83 12.00 12.85
N LEU A 236 24.43 13.22 12.48
CA LEU A 236 23.05 13.71 12.54
C LEU A 236 22.54 14.07 11.14
N HIS A 237 21.22 14.18 11.01
CA HIS A 237 20.53 14.53 9.78
C HIS A 237 19.61 15.74 10.02
N GLY A 238 19.21 16.43 8.96
CA GLY A 238 18.20 17.50 9.05
C GLY A 238 16.80 16.92 9.20
N TYR A 239 16.01 17.50 10.10
CA TYR A 239 14.59 17.22 10.29
C TYR A 239 13.72 17.72 9.13
#